data_AF-A0A7J7E1G3-F1
#
_entry.id   AF-A0A7J7E1G3-F1
#
_cell.length_a   1.000
_cell.length_b   1.000
_cell.length_c   1.000
_cell.angle_alpha   90.00
_cell.angle_beta   90.00
_cell.angle_gamma   90.00
#
_symmetry.space_group_name_H-M   'P 1'
#
loop_
_entity.id
_entity.type
_entity.pdbx_description
1 polymer ?
#
loop_
_entity_poly.entity_id
_entity_poly.type
_entity_poly.pdbx_seq_one_letter_code
_entity_poly.pdbx_strand_id
1 'polypeptide(L)'
;MEKYRGSILHLKVIHQWVEFTNKSVAKRVANLLNGEQMGGKKRSQFYFDLWNIKYLSKFKWDDLTEEIAYKNAIREQKLALEISAANRERNFYLAKVDQSRALSSIEERLKKKQKLPRLLGDNLQHPPSPKAPKNFNFSKKF
;
A
#
# COMPACT_ATOMS: atom_id res chain seq x y z
N MET A 1 11.48 -37.12 56.13
CA MET A 1 11.93 -35.81 55.62
C MET A 1 11.61 -35.75 54.14
N GLU A 2 10.36 -35.42 53.80
CA GLU A 2 9.86 -35.43 52.42
C GLU A 2 9.95 -34.02 51.85
N LYS A 3 10.80 -33.85 50.84
CA LYS A 3 11.09 -32.57 50.20
C LYS A 3 9.94 -32.19 49.26
N TYR A 4 9.07 -31.26 49.68
CA TYR A 4 8.21 -30.54 48.74
C TYR A 4 9.07 -29.60 47.88
N ARG A 5 9.62 -30.13 46.78
CA ARG A 5 10.05 -29.29 45.66
C ARG A 5 8.80 -28.83 44.93
N GLY A 6 8.14 -27.82 45.48
CA GLY A 6 7.07 -27.11 44.79
C GLY A 6 7.66 -26.42 43.57
N SER A 7 7.56 -27.07 42.41
CA SER A 7 7.77 -26.43 41.12
C SER A 7 6.87 -25.20 41.06
N ILE A 8 7.46 -24.04 40.80
CA ILE A 8 6.71 -22.82 40.47
C ILE A 8 5.99 -23.14 39.16
N LEU A 9 4.76 -23.64 39.26
CA LEU A 9 3.88 -23.82 38.12
C LEU A 9 3.71 -22.44 37.52
N HIS A 10 4.09 -22.29 36.25
CA HIS A 10 3.88 -21.08 35.48
C HIS A 10 2.38 -20.78 35.48
N LEU A 11 1.93 -19.92 36.38
CA LEU A 11 0.55 -19.46 36.47
C LEU A 11 0.28 -18.64 35.21
N LYS A 12 -0.44 -19.22 34.25
CA LYS A 12 -0.87 -18.50 33.06
C LYS A 12 -1.99 -17.55 33.45
N VAL A 13 -1.65 -16.30 33.68
CA VAL A 13 -2.64 -15.25 33.90
C VAL A 13 -3.14 -14.74 32.55
N ILE A 14 -4.44 -14.86 32.31
CA ILE A 14 -5.09 -14.31 31.11
C ILE A 14 -5.93 -13.12 31.56
N HIS A 15 -5.57 -11.92 31.10
CA HIS A 15 -6.37 -10.71 31.32
C HIS A 15 -7.25 -10.47 30.10
N GLN A 16 -8.56 -10.32 30.31
CA GLN A 16 -9.52 -10.05 29.24
C GLN A 16 -10.50 -8.95 29.66
N TRP A 17 -11.02 -8.26 28.65
CA TRP A 17 -11.98 -7.17 28.79
C TRP A 17 -13.32 -7.57 28.15
N VAL A 18 -14.43 -7.16 28.76
CA VAL A 18 -15.78 -7.40 28.27
C VAL A 18 -16.57 -6.10 28.36
N GLU A 19 -17.11 -5.63 27.24
CA GLU A 19 -18.07 -4.51 27.26
C GLU A 19 -19.48 -4.99 27.55
N PHE A 20 -20.24 -4.13 28.23
CA PHE A 20 -21.67 -4.29 28.36
C PHE A 20 -22.35 -3.01 27.88
N THR A 21 -23.42 -3.16 27.10
CA THR A 21 -24.26 -2.03 26.67
C THR A 21 -24.96 -1.35 27.85
N ASN A 22 -25.34 -2.13 28.88
CA ASN A 22 -26.07 -1.65 30.05
C ASN A 22 -25.21 -1.69 31.33
N LYS A 23 -25.00 -0.52 31.94
CA LYS A 23 -24.23 -0.40 33.20
C LYS A 23 -24.78 -1.21 34.37
N SER A 24 -26.11 -1.38 34.45
CA SER A 24 -26.76 -2.16 35.50
C SER A 24 -26.43 -3.65 35.38
N VAL A 25 -26.44 -4.17 34.15
CA VAL A 25 -26.06 -5.56 33.85
C VAL A 25 -24.59 -5.77 34.17
N ALA A 26 -23.71 -4.85 33.74
CA ALA A 26 -22.27 -4.93 34.01
C ALA A 26 -21.97 -5.03 35.52
N LYS A 27 -22.57 -4.16 36.33
CA LYS A 27 -22.42 -4.19 37.79
C LYS A 27 -22.95 -5.48 38.40
N ARG A 28 -24.11 -5.94 37.95
CA ARG A 28 -24.73 -7.18 38.43
C ARG A 28 -23.84 -8.38 38.12
N VAL A 29 -23.33 -8.49 36.89
CA VAL A 29 -22.44 -9.60 36.49
C VAL A 29 -21.14 -9.55 37.28
N ALA A 30 -20.51 -8.38 37.41
CA ALA A 30 -19.28 -8.25 38.20
C ALA A 30 -19.50 -8.70 39.66
N ASN A 31 -20.61 -8.30 40.29
CA ASN A 31 -20.90 -8.69 41.66
C ASN A 31 -21.26 -10.18 41.80
N LEU A 32 -21.97 -10.75 40.84
CA LEU A 32 -22.40 -12.14 40.88
C LEU A 32 -21.27 -13.11 40.58
N LEU A 33 -20.36 -12.74 39.69
CA LEU A 33 -19.36 -13.66 39.16
C LEU A 33 -18.02 -13.53 39.90
N ASN A 34 -17.71 -12.36 40.46
CA ASN A 34 -16.46 -12.17 41.18
C ASN A 34 -16.38 -13.05 42.44
N GLY A 35 -15.35 -13.89 42.52
CA GLY A 35 -15.15 -14.85 43.60
C GLY A 35 -15.86 -16.19 43.39
N GLU A 36 -16.65 -16.35 42.32
CA GLU A 36 -17.28 -17.62 41.98
C GLU A 36 -16.32 -18.53 41.19
N GLN A 37 -16.52 -19.84 41.31
CA GLN A 37 -15.77 -20.83 40.54
C GLN A 37 -16.15 -20.75 39.05
N MET A 38 -15.16 -20.76 38.15
CA MET A 38 -15.40 -20.73 36.70
C MET A 38 -16.20 -21.95 36.22
N GLY A 39 -16.03 -23.09 36.88
CA GLY A 39 -16.80 -24.30 36.65
C GLY A 39 -16.55 -24.91 35.28
N GLY A 40 -17.60 -25.50 34.69
CA GLY A 40 -17.53 -26.18 33.38
C GLY A 40 -17.18 -27.67 33.48
N LYS A 41 -16.42 -28.20 32.51
CA LYS A 41 -16.04 -29.62 32.51
C LYS A 41 -15.01 -29.90 33.60
N LYS A 42 -15.21 -30.95 34.43
CA LYS A 42 -14.28 -31.34 35.51
C LYS A 42 -12.83 -31.58 35.08
N ARG A 43 -12.60 -31.88 33.79
CA ARG A 43 -11.25 -32.07 33.21
C ARG A 43 -10.64 -30.80 32.64
N SER A 44 -11.37 -29.68 32.65
CA SER A 44 -10.87 -28.39 32.20
C SER A 44 -9.84 -27.85 33.18
N GLN A 45 -8.80 -27.20 32.66
CA GLN A 45 -7.76 -26.56 33.46
C GLN A 45 -8.34 -25.47 34.38
N PHE A 46 -9.42 -24.83 33.95
CA PHE A 46 -10.03 -23.71 34.65
C PHE A 46 -11.13 -24.12 35.65
N TYR A 47 -11.40 -25.42 35.82
CA TYR A 47 -12.55 -25.87 36.61
C TYR A 47 -12.49 -25.40 38.06
N PHE A 48 -11.30 -25.41 38.66
CA PHE A 48 -11.07 -24.98 40.04
C PHE A 48 -10.69 -23.51 40.18
N ASP A 49 -10.54 -22.78 39.08
CA ASP A 49 -10.15 -21.38 39.11
C ASP A 49 -11.33 -20.48 39.51
N LEU A 50 -11.01 -19.40 40.21
CA LEU A 50 -11.97 -18.38 40.62
C LEU A 50 -11.98 -17.23 39.61
N TRP A 51 -13.17 -16.71 39.33
CA TRP A 51 -13.34 -15.47 38.61
C TRP A 51 -12.81 -14.29 39.44
N ASN A 52 -11.94 -13.48 38.83
CA ASN A 52 -11.50 -12.20 39.39
C ASN A 52 -11.94 -11.10 38.41
N ILE A 53 -13.05 -10.42 38.72
CA ILE A 53 -13.69 -9.47 37.81
C ILE A 53 -14.00 -8.19 38.57
N LYS A 54 -13.67 -7.05 37.96
CA LYS A 54 -13.99 -5.72 38.50
C LYS A 54 -14.72 -4.89 37.45
N TYR A 55 -15.84 -4.28 37.84
CA TYR A 55 -16.50 -3.29 37.01
C TYR A 55 -15.74 -1.96 37.05
N LEU A 56 -15.45 -1.41 35.87
CA LEU A 56 -14.81 -0.12 35.71
C LEU A 56 -15.84 0.87 35.14
N SER A 57 -16.16 1.90 35.92
CA SER A 57 -17.09 2.94 35.51
C SER A 57 -16.41 3.93 34.57
N LYS A 58 -17.16 4.45 33.58
CA LYS A 58 -16.69 5.47 32.63
C LYS A 58 -15.50 5.02 31.76
N PHE A 59 -15.27 3.71 31.67
CA PHE A 59 -14.21 3.12 30.88
C PHE A 59 -14.80 2.50 29.62
N LYS A 60 -14.21 2.78 28.45
CA LYS A 60 -14.63 2.27 27.14
C LYS A 60 -13.49 1.50 26.47
N TRP A 61 -13.81 0.68 25.46
CA TRP A 61 -12.76 0.06 24.63
C TRP A 61 -11.91 1.08 23.90
N ASP A 62 -12.47 2.23 23.57
CA ASP A 62 -11.73 3.34 22.98
C ASP A 62 -10.53 3.71 23.86
N ASP A 63 -10.73 3.84 25.19
CA ASP A 63 -9.65 4.19 26.14
C ASP A 63 -8.53 3.14 26.17
N LEU A 64 -8.87 1.85 25.97
CA LEU A 64 -7.88 0.75 25.95
C LEU A 64 -7.11 0.70 24.63
N THR A 65 -7.78 1.06 23.53
CA THR A 65 -7.24 0.93 22.17
C THR A 65 -6.69 2.23 21.63
N GLU A 66 -6.96 3.37 22.25
CA GLU A 66 -6.55 4.71 21.82
C GLU A 66 -5.04 4.80 21.60
N GLU A 67 -4.24 4.40 22.60
CA GLU A 67 -2.79 4.45 22.48
C GLU A 67 -2.27 3.53 21.36
N ILE A 68 -2.87 2.34 21.21
CA ILE A 68 -2.49 1.37 20.19
C ILE A 68 -2.88 1.89 18.79
N ALA A 69 -4.09 2.41 18.65
CA ALA A 69 -4.62 2.99 17.43
C ALA A 69 -3.80 4.21 17.00
N TYR A 70 -3.47 5.10 17.94
CA TYR A 70 -2.61 6.25 17.71
C TYR A 70 -1.20 5.84 17.24
N LYS A 71 -0.56 4.89 17.93
CA LYS A 71 0.74 4.36 17.51
C LYS A 71 0.68 3.69 16.13
N ASN A 72 -0.41 2.99 15.82
CA ASN A 72 -0.62 2.37 14.52
C ASN A 72 -0.79 3.40 13.41
N ALA A 73 -1.60 4.44 13.64
CA ALA A 73 -1.81 5.54 12.70
C ALA A 73 -0.49 6.28 12.41
N ILE A 74 0.33 6.57 13.43
CA ILE A 74 1.66 7.17 13.24
C ILE A 74 2.54 6.27 12.38
N ARG A 75 2.57 4.97 12.65
CA ARG A 75 3.40 4.02 11.90
C ARG A 75 2.97 3.96 10.44
N GLU A 76 1.67 3.92 10.18
CA GLU A 76 1.10 3.90 8.85
C GLU A 76 1.42 5.18 8.08
N GLN A 77 1.28 6.35 8.71
CA GLN A 77 1.66 7.63 8.12
C GLN A 77 3.15 7.68 7.75
N LYS A 78 4.04 7.23 8.65
CA LYS A 78 5.49 7.16 8.37
C LYS A 78 5.79 6.26 7.19
N LEU A 79 5.21 5.05 7.18
CA LEU A 79 5.40 4.10 6.09
C LEU A 79 4.89 4.65 4.76
N ALA A 80 3.72 5.30 4.75
CA ALA A 80 3.17 5.92 3.54
C ALA A 80 4.07 7.03 3.00
N LEU A 81 4.67 7.85 3.88
CA LEU A 81 5.63 8.87 3.51
C LEU A 81 6.90 8.25 2.89
N GLU A 82 7.46 7.22 3.51
CA GLU A 82 8.64 6.51 3.00
C GLU A 82 8.37 5.90 1.61
N ILE A 83 7.23 5.21 1.45
CA ILE A 83 6.81 4.65 0.17
C ILE A 83 6.63 5.75 -0.88
N SER A 84 6.05 6.89 -0.51
CA SER A 84 5.84 8.01 -1.44
C SER A 84 7.16 8.61 -1.92
N ALA A 85 8.16 8.72 -1.04
CA ALA A 85 9.50 9.21 -1.39
C ALA A 85 10.19 8.23 -2.35
N ALA A 86 10.20 6.93 -2.02
CA ALA A 86 10.77 5.90 -2.88
C ALA A 86 10.09 5.84 -4.26
N ASN A 87 8.76 5.95 -4.31
CA ASN A 87 8.01 5.99 -5.56
C ASN A 87 8.35 7.23 -6.39
N ARG A 88 8.52 8.40 -5.76
CA ARG A 88 8.94 9.62 -6.44
C ARG A 88 10.32 9.47 -7.07
N GLU A 89 11.29 8.93 -6.33
CA GLU A 89 12.64 8.67 -6.81
C GLU A 89 12.64 7.66 -7.97
N ARG A 90 11.91 6.55 -7.82
CA ARG A 90 11.74 5.55 -8.87
C ARG A 90 11.15 6.15 -10.14
N ASN A 91 10.06 6.91 -10.02
CA ASN A 91 9.37 7.50 -11.17
C ASN A 91 10.25 8.54 -11.86
N PHE A 92 11.02 9.31 -11.10
CA PHE A 92 12.00 10.24 -11.65
C PHE A 92 13.07 9.50 -12.47
N TYR A 93 13.59 8.39 -11.96
CA TYR A 93 14.58 7.58 -12.67
C TYR A 93 14.01 7.00 -13.97
N LEU A 94 12.81 6.40 -13.92
CA LEU A 94 12.13 5.86 -15.10
C LEU A 94 11.93 6.94 -16.18
N ALA A 95 11.45 8.13 -15.78
CA ALA A 95 11.28 9.25 -16.72
C ALA A 95 12.60 9.67 -17.37
N LYS A 96 13.71 9.68 -16.62
CA LYS A 96 15.05 10.00 -17.17
C LYS A 96 15.55 8.94 -18.14
N VAL A 97 15.32 7.65 -17.84
CA VAL A 97 15.69 6.55 -18.74
C VAL A 97 14.91 6.62 -20.05
N ASP A 98 13.60 6.86 -19.97
CA ASP A 98 12.75 6.98 -21.17
C ASP A 98 13.13 8.19 -22.03
N GLN A 99 13.43 9.33 -21.39
CA GLN A 99 13.98 10.51 -22.09
C GLN A 99 15.29 10.18 -22.81
N SER A 100 16.22 9.49 -22.14
CA SER A 100 17.51 9.09 -22.73
C SER A 100 17.33 8.16 -23.94
N ARG A 101 16.44 7.16 -23.84
CA ARG A 101 16.09 6.26 -24.96
C ARG A 101 15.45 7.00 -26.13
N ALA A 102 14.57 7.96 -25.84
CA ALA A 102 13.96 8.78 -26.88
C ALA A 102 15.04 9.62 -27.62
N LEU A 103 15.92 10.30 -26.88
CA LEU A 103 17.01 11.10 -27.44
C LEU A 103 17.98 10.25 -28.28
N SER A 104 18.40 9.08 -27.80
CA SER A 104 19.30 8.20 -28.55
C SER A 104 18.67 7.73 -29.86
N SER A 105 17.38 7.38 -29.86
CA SER A 105 16.66 7.00 -31.09
C SER A 105 16.56 8.14 -32.10
N ILE A 106 16.43 9.39 -31.63
CA ILE A 106 16.42 10.59 -32.47
C ILE A 106 17.82 10.83 -33.06
N GLU A 107 18.87 10.74 -32.25
CA GLU A 107 20.25 10.88 -32.71
C GLU A 107 20.62 9.83 -33.77
N GLU A 108 20.23 8.57 -33.59
CA GLU A 108 20.46 7.52 -34.58
C GLU A 108 19.74 7.81 -35.90
N ARG A 109 18.49 8.30 -35.84
CA ARG A 109 17.73 8.71 -37.03
C ARG A 109 18.40 9.88 -37.75
N LEU A 110 18.88 10.88 -37.01
CA LEU A 110 19.60 12.02 -37.57
C LEU A 110 20.93 11.60 -38.21
N LYS A 111 21.71 10.72 -37.56
CA LYS A 111 22.95 10.16 -38.11
C LYS A 111 22.71 9.36 -39.40
N LYS A 112 21.65 8.55 -39.46
CA LYS A 112 21.26 7.83 -40.70
C LYS A 112 20.86 8.81 -41.81
N LYS A 113 20.08 9.83 -41.50
CA LYS A 113 19.70 10.91 -42.43
C LYS A 113 20.86 11.81 -42.85
N GLN A 114 21.97 11.89 -42.10
CA GLN A 114 23.19 12.60 -42.51
C GLN A 114 24.17 11.73 -43.30
N LYS A 115 24.08 10.39 -43.22
CA LYS A 115 24.84 9.46 -44.07
C LYS A 115 24.20 9.26 -45.45
N LEU A 116 22.87 9.29 -45.55
CA LEU A 116 22.12 9.17 -46.82
C LEU A 116 22.40 10.26 -47.87
N PRO A 117 22.64 11.55 -47.54
CA PRO A 117 22.99 12.60 -48.50
C PRO A 117 24.42 12.44 -49.04
N ARG A 118 25.26 11.60 -48.41
CA ARG A 118 26.65 11.36 -48.84
C ARG A 118 26.79 10.19 -49.82
N LEU A 119 25.75 9.36 -50.00
CA LEU A 119 25.75 8.22 -50.93
C LEU A 119 24.93 8.46 -52.21
N LEU A 120 24.25 9.60 -52.32
CA LEU A 120 23.51 10.04 -53.52
C LEU A 120 24.15 11.28 -54.15
N GLY A 121 25.49 11.36 -54.07
CA GLY A 121 26.29 12.50 -54.53
C GLY A 121 27.09 12.26 -55.81
N ASP A 122 26.85 11.18 -56.56
CA ASP A 122 27.54 10.88 -57.83
C ASP A 122 26.56 10.29 -58.87
N ASN A 123 25.61 11.10 -59.36
CA ASN A 123 25.13 10.97 -60.75
C ASN A 123 24.25 12.18 -61.14
N LEU A 124 24.84 13.20 -61.75
CA LEU A 124 24.12 14.25 -62.46
C LEU A 124 24.04 13.88 -63.94
N GLN A 125 22.99 13.16 -64.34
CA GLN A 125 22.54 13.10 -65.72
C GLN A 125 21.28 13.96 -65.85
N HIS A 126 21.34 14.95 -66.73
CA HIS A 126 20.29 15.92 -67.09
C HIS A 126 18.85 15.35 -67.10
N PRO A 127 17.85 16.08 -66.56
CA PRO A 127 16.44 15.77 -66.83
C PRO A 127 16.06 16.21 -68.26
N PRO A 128 15.25 15.44 -69.01
CA PRO A 128 14.72 15.89 -70.29
C PRO A 128 13.67 17.00 -70.10
N SER A 129 13.75 18.03 -70.94
CA SER A 129 12.88 19.21 -70.95
C SER A 129 11.39 18.88 -71.17
N PRO A 130 10.44 19.53 -70.45
CA PRO A 130 9.02 19.37 -70.73
C PRO A 130 8.59 20.14 -71.99
N LYS A 131 7.85 19.46 -72.89
CA LYS A 131 7.28 20.03 -74.13
C LYS A 131 6.09 20.95 -73.82
N ALA A 132 5.99 22.07 -74.53
CA ALA A 132 4.96 23.10 -74.36
C ALA A 132 3.53 22.58 -74.65
N PRO A 133 2.49 23.08 -73.94
CA PRO A 133 1.11 22.68 -74.17
C PRO A 133 0.52 23.27 -75.47
N LYS A 134 -0.33 22.49 -76.15
CA LYS A 134 -1.08 22.91 -77.34
C LYS A 134 -2.25 23.80 -76.93
N ASN A 135 -2.34 24.99 -77.52
CA ASN A 135 -3.44 25.94 -77.32
C ASN A 135 -4.77 25.37 -77.83
N PHE A 136 -5.79 25.34 -76.98
CA PHE A 136 -7.16 25.01 -77.35
C PHE A 136 -7.97 26.32 -77.38
N ASN A 137 -8.39 26.74 -78.58
CA ASN A 137 -9.20 27.93 -78.78
C ASN A 137 -10.67 27.64 -78.43
N PHE A 138 -11.24 28.37 -77.48
CA PHE A 138 -12.69 28.46 -77.32
C PHE A 138 -13.17 29.85 -77.76
N SER A 139 -13.87 29.87 -78.90
CA SER A 139 -14.60 31.02 -79.42
C SER A 139 -15.87 31.23 -78.57
N LYS A 140 -15.99 32.39 -77.92
CA LYS A 140 -17.25 32.86 -77.36
C LYS A 140 -18.11 33.40 -78.51
N LYS A 141 -19.26 32.79 -78.75
CA LYS A 141 -20.38 33.44 -79.44
C LYS A 141 -21.32 34.02 -78.38
N PHE A 142 -21.83 35.20 -78.73
CA PHE A 142 -22.70 36.09 -77.96
C PHE A 142 -23.93 35.42 -77.36
#